data_AF-R7NFG3-F1
#
_entry.id   AF-R7NFG3-F1
#
_cell.length_a   1.000
_cell.length_b   1.000
_cell.length_c   1.000
_cell.angle_alpha   90.00
_cell.angle_beta   90.00
_cell.angle_gamma   90.00
#
_symmetry.space_group_name_H-M   'P 1'
#
loop_
_entity.id
_entity.type
_entity.pdbx_description
1 polymer ?
#
loop_
_entity_poly.entity_id
_entity_poly.type
_entity_poly.pdbx_seq_one_letter_code
_entity_poly.pdbx_strand_id
1 'polypeptide(L)'
;MFLKMKIKYLFIIRDYECLKKLIVLHDEIIKYLNDKEIEELLNFAVKEKEIILFNALLIFISESKKDGIVQNNVSYYLQRALENPIFLYSLSRYLSQNSKEYLWEIEKIKQNLSEKPLSEITIYILSLPGFYDKKIENRIIKNKNPHFLFNLLQNKTILETRIILLKYLRTTPKPKQIYYLAQCLASSEEQLAELKSIVINIEIDKVLKSQYLLAILEESLEKEPDLVLVRKIIDLNNFLTVDHLMKKISQEHQAVLISQYKDENVNEILFTLACTTNCEETLPLIDKILENISESNLIILLSNVDPKYFSHIVIEAIKEENMCLKIINKLYLMGSNRYEWIINYIMSENNNLVSKEKKAQLLEAMKKIEGNEPRKRTLT
;
A
#
# COMPACT_ATOMS: atom_id res chain seq x y z
N MET A 1 -55.06 -6.30 -20.29
CA MET A 1 -56.20 -5.62 -19.63
C MET A 1 -56.31 -5.97 -18.14
N PHE A 2 -56.31 -7.26 -17.77
CA PHE A 2 -56.45 -7.72 -16.38
C PHE A 2 -55.33 -7.24 -15.42
N LEU A 3 -54.06 -7.28 -15.85
CA LEU A 3 -52.92 -6.82 -15.03
C LEU A 3 -53.01 -5.32 -14.71
N LYS A 4 -53.28 -4.48 -15.71
CA LYS A 4 -53.51 -3.03 -15.54
C LYS A 4 -54.62 -2.74 -14.53
N MET A 5 -55.74 -3.46 -14.57
CA MET A 5 -56.82 -3.30 -13.58
C MET A 5 -56.38 -3.68 -12.17
N LYS A 6 -55.64 -4.78 -12.00
CA LYS A 6 -55.10 -5.18 -10.69
C LYS A 6 -54.16 -4.13 -10.10
N ILE A 7 -53.28 -3.56 -10.91
CA ILE A 7 -52.35 -2.49 -10.49
C ILE A 7 -53.13 -1.25 -10.03
N LYS A 8 -54.14 -0.83 -10.81
CA LYS A 8 -55.00 0.31 -10.43
C LYS A 8 -55.78 0.04 -9.16
N TYR A 9 -56.29 -1.18 -8.98
CA TYR A 9 -56.99 -1.56 -7.75
C TYR A 9 -56.07 -1.50 -6.53
N LEU A 10 -54.85 -2.07 -6.61
CA LEU A 10 -53.86 -2.01 -5.53
C LEU A 10 -53.51 -0.57 -5.16
N PHE A 11 -53.46 0.33 -6.14
CA PHE A 11 -53.20 1.73 -5.89
C PHE A 11 -54.38 2.41 -5.18
N ILE A 12 -55.62 2.14 -5.60
CA ILE A 12 -56.84 2.67 -4.96
C ILE A 12 -56.92 2.26 -3.49
N ILE A 13 -56.59 0.99 -3.17
CA ILE A 13 -56.59 0.50 -1.78
C ILE A 13 -55.30 0.85 -1.02
N ARG A 14 -54.34 1.53 -1.67
CA ARG A 14 -53.04 1.93 -1.12
C ARG A 14 -52.20 0.78 -0.57
N ASP A 15 -52.30 -0.40 -1.20
CA ASP A 15 -51.45 -1.54 -0.87
C ASP A 15 -50.09 -1.41 -1.57
N TYR A 16 -49.31 -0.43 -1.10
CA TYR A 16 -48.01 -0.08 -1.66
C TYR A 16 -46.95 -1.16 -1.45
N GLU A 17 -47.08 -2.01 -0.43
CA GLU A 17 -46.21 -3.18 -0.22
C GLU A 17 -46.42 -4.25 -1.30
N CYS A 18 -47.67 -4.51 -1.67
CA CYS A 18 -47.97 -5.43 -2.77
C CYS A 18 -47.53 -4.85 -4.12
N LEU A 19 -47.77 -3.55 -4.35
CA LEU A 19 -47.28 -2.83 -5.52
C LEU A 19 -45.76 -2.84 -5.63
N LYS A 20 -45.04 -2.61 -4.53
CA LYS A 20 -43.58 -2.71 -4.46
C LYS A 20 -43.11 -4.09 -4.91
N LYS A 21 -43.65 -5.16 -4.33
CA LYS A 21 -43.27 -6.54 -4.71
C LYS A 21 -43.52 -6.80 -6.19
N LEU A 22 -44.64 -6.32 -6.72
CA LEU A 22 -44.97 -6.43 -8.14
C LEU A 22 -44.00 -5.65 -9.03
N ILE A 23 -43.67 -4.41 -8.68
CA ILE A 23 -42.74 -3.56 -9.44
C ILE A 23 -41.33 -4.14 -9.44
N VAL A 24 -40.87 -4.68 -8.30
CA VAL A 24 -39.54 -5.30 -8.18
C VAL A 24 -39.44 -6.58 -9.01
N LEU A 25 -40.53 -7.36 -9.09
CA LEU A 25 -40.55 -8.61 -9.86
C LEU A 25 -40.83 -8.39 -11.36
N HIS A 26 -41.52 -7.31 -11.71
CA HIS A 26 -41.96 -7.00 -13.07
C HIS A 26 -41.93 -5.48 -13.29
N ASP A 27 -40.75 -4.95 -13.63
CA ASP A 27 -40.50 -3.54 -13.92
C ASP A 27 -41.45 -2.92 -14.97
N GLU A 28 -41.92 -3.72 -15.94
CA GLU A 28 -42.91 -3.31 -16.94
C GLU A 28 -44.24 -2.81 -16.35
N ILE A 29 -44.54 -3.18 -15.10
CA ILE A 29 -45.75 -2.74 -14.38
C ILE A 29 -45.79 -1.22 -14.22
N ILE A 30 -44.62 -0.57 -14.10
CA ILE A 30 -44.53 0.89 -13.91
C ILE A 30 -45.12 1.63 -15.13
N LYS A 31 -45.09 1.04 -16.34
CA LYS A 31 -45.69 1.60 -17.58
C LYS A 31 -47.20 1.84 -17.47
N TYR A 32 -47.88 1.16 -16.54
CA TYR A 32 -49.32 1.30 -16.34
C TYR A 32 -49.71 2.41 -15.35
N LEU A 33 -48.73 3.02 -14.69
CA LEU A 33 -48.92 4.09 -13.74
C LEU A 33 -48.96 5.45 -14.44
N ASN A 34 -49.83 6.34 -13.97
CA ASN A 34 -49.81 7.74 -14.36
C ASN A 34 -48.83 8.53 -13.49
N ASP A 35 -48.59 9.78 -13.86
CA ASP A 35 -47.54 10.61 -13.26
C ASP A 35 -47.78 10.87 -11.77
N LYS A 36 -49.04 11.10 -11.36
CA LYS A 36 -49.42 11.26 -9.96
C LYS A 36 -49.19 9.99 -9.14
N GLU A 37 -49.49 8.83 -9.73
CA GLU A 37 -49.28 7.53 -9.07
C GLU A 37 -47.79 7.24 -8.87
N ILE A 38 -46.95 7.59 -9.86
CA ILE A 38 -45.50 7.48 -9.77
C ILE A 38 -44.97 8.41 -8.67
N GLU A 39 -45.45 9.65 -8.59
CA GLU A 39 -45.08 10.62 -7.55
C GLU A 39 -45.44 10.11 -6.14
N GLU A 40 -46.65 9.58 -5.96
CA GLU A 40 -47.08 8.99 -4.69
C GLU A 40 -46.19 7.80 -4.28
N LEU A 41 -45.80 6.93 -5.22
CA LEU A 41 -44.89 5.82 -4.95
C LEU A 41 -43.46 6.27 -4.66
N LEU A 42 -42.96 7.32 -5.31
CA LEU A 42 -41.66 7.92 -4.97
C LEU A 42 -41.67 8.46 -3.53
N ASN A 43 -42.74 9.18 -3.16
CA ASN A 43 -42.92 9.70 -1.81
C ASN A 43 -43.00 8.58 -0.77
N PHE A 44 -43.74 7.52 -1.07
CA PHE A 44 -43.78 6.30 -0.25
C PHE A 44 -42.39 5.68 -0.13
N ALA A 45 -41.67 5.51 -1.24
CA ALA A 45 -40.36 4.87 -1.25
C ALA A 45 -39.35 5.65 -0.40
N VAL A 46 -39.34 6.97 -0.48
CA VAL A 46 -38.46 7.81 0.34
C VAL A 46 -38.86 7.76 1.82
N LYS A 47 -40.16 7.84 2.12
CA LYS A 47 -40.68 7.83 3.49
C LYS A 47 -40.38 6.51 4.21
N GLU A 48 -40.63 5.38 3.54
CA GLU A 48 -40.42 4.04 4.09
C GLU A 48 -39.00 3.50 3.83
N LYS A 49 -38.11 4.33 3.26
CA LYS A 49 -36.70 3.99 2.93
C LYS A 49 -36.55 2.80 1.96
N GLU A 50 -37.49 2.63 1.05
CA GLU A 50 -37.51 1.59 0.03
C GLU A 50 -36.64 1.92 -1.19
N ILE A 51 -35.33 1.68 -1.04
CA ILE A 51 -34.30 2.01 -2.04
C ILE A 51 -34.55 1.32 -3.38
N ILE A 52 -34.94 0.04 -3.38
CA ILE A 52 -35.15 -0.73 -4.61
C ILE A 52 -36.29 -0.13 -5.42
N LEU A 53 -37.40 0.19 -4.75
CA LEU A 53 -38.55 0.84 -5.37
C LEU A 53 -38.19 2.23 -5.89
N PHE A 54 -37.49 3.03 -5.07
CA PHE A 54 -37.05 4.37 -5.46
C PHE A 54 -36.17 4.35 -6.72
N ASN A 55 -35.18 3.46 -6.77
CA ASN A 55 -34.29 3.33 -7.92
C ASN A 55 -35.04 2.84 -9.17
N ALA A 56 -35.93 1.86 -9.04
CA ALA A 56 -36.75 1.37 -10.16
C ALA A 56 -37.62 2.47 -10.75
N LEU A 57 -38.23 3.31 -9.91
CA LEU A 57 -39.05 4.45 -10.35
C LEU A 57 -38.21 5.51 -11.05
N LEU A 58 -37.03 5.87 -10.53
CA LEU A 58 -36.13 6.85 -11.17
C LEU A 58 -35.62 6.38 -12.54
N ILE A 59 -35.28 5.10 -12.68
CA ILE A 59 -34.91 4.49 -13.97
C ILE A 59 -36.05 4.67 -14.97
N PHE A 60 -37.25 4.22 -14.59
CA PHE A 60 -38.41 4.29 -15.46
C PHE A 60 -38.74 5.72 -15.91
N ILE A 61 -38.65 6.69 -14.99
CA ILE A 61 -38.91 8.11 -15.29
C ILE A 61 -37.93 8.63 -16.34
N SER A 62 -36.64 8.34 -16.17
CA SER A 62 -35.59 8.75 -17.10
C SER A 62 -35.80 8.12 -18.49
N GLU A 63 -36.11 6.82 -18.56
CA GLU A 63 -36.34 6.12 -19.83
C GLU A 63 -37.61 6.59 -20.54
N SER A 64 -38.65 6.91 -19.77
CA SER A 64 -39.94 7.36 -20.29
C SER A 64 -39.99 8.86 -20.59
N LYS A 65 -38.89 9.60 -20.37
CA LYS A 65 -38.81 11.06 -20.50
C LYS A 65 -39.91 11.79 -19.73
N LYS A 66 -40.25 11.27 -18.54
CA LYS A 66 -41.28 11.81 -17.65
C LYS A 66 -40.70 12.74 -16.58
N ASP A 67 -39.67 13.51 -16.94
CA ASP A 67 -38.81 14.21 -15.98
C ASP A 67 -39.54 15.29 -15.17
N GLY A 68 -40.66 15.83 -15.68
CA GLY A 68 -41.51 16.79 -14.96
C GLY A 68 -42.02 16.31 -13.59
N ILE A 69 -42.14 14.98 -13.39
CA ILE A 69 -42.53 14.39 -12.10
C ILE A 69 -41.45 14.65 -11.04
N VAL A 70 -40.19 14.46 -11.40
CA VAL A 70 -39.06 14.65 -10.49
C VAL A 70 -38.79 16.13 -10.31
N GLN A 71 -38.85 16.95 -11.38
CA GLN A 71 -38.63 18.40 -11.31
C GLN A 71 -39.50 19.07 -10.22
N ASN A 72 -40.78 18.71 -10.13
CA ASN A 72 -41.71 19.29 -9.15
C ASN A 72 -41.31 19.04 -7.69
N ASN A 73 -40.56 17.95 -7.42
CA ASN A 73 -40.24 17.51 -6.06
C ASN A 73 -38.75 17.25 -5.81
N VAL A 74 -37.86 17.63 -6.75
CA VAL A 74 -36.43 17.32 -6.66
C VAL A 74 -35.82 17.86 -5.37
N SER A 75 -36.27 19.03 -4.91
CA SER A 75 -35.87 19.63 -3.63
C SER A 75 -36.25 18.75 -2.43
N TYR A 76 -37.45 18.18 -2.44
CA TYR A 76 -37.93 17.27 -1.39
C TYR A 76 -37.12 15.97 -1.39
N TYR A 77 -36.96 15.33 -2.55
CA TYR A 77 -36.16 14.11 -2.67
C TYR A 77 -34.71 14.34 -2.28
N LEU A 78 -34.14 15.48 -2.67
CA LEU A 78 -32.78 15.86 -2.29
C LEU A 78 -32.64 16.00 -0.78
N GLN A 79 -33.54 16.73 -0.11
CA GLN A 79 -33.48 16.89 1.35
C GLN A 79 -33.46 15.53 2.07
N ARG A 80 -34.30 14.60 1.63
CA ARG A 80 -34.37 13.24 2.20
C ARG A 80 -33.16 12.39 1.84
N ALA A 81 -32.68 12.49 0.59
CA ALA A 81 -31.50 11.78 0.13
C ALA A 81 -30.23 12.24 0.87
N LEU A 82 -30.14 13.53 1.23
CA LEU A 82 -29.03 14.02 2.04
C LEU A 82 -29.00 13.43 3.46
N GLU A 83 -30.09 12.86 3.96
CA GLU A 83 -30.13 12.16 5.26
C GLU A 83 -29.79 10.67 5.12
N ASN A 84 -29.83 10.11 3.91
CA ASN A 84 -29.60 8.69 3.65
C ASN A 84 -28.64 8.47 2.46
N PRO A 85 -27.38 8.06 2.72
CA PRO A 85 -26.36 7.91 1.69
C PRO A 85 -26.78 7.05 0.48
N ILE A 86 -27.57 6.00 0.67
CA ILE A 86 -27.95 5.11 -0.43
C ILE A 86 -28.96 5.79 -1.36
N PHE A 87 -29.91 6.55 -0.80
CA PHE A 87 -30.82 7.39 -1.60
C PHE A 87 -30.06 8.49 -2.34
N LEU A 88 -29.03 9.06 -1.70
CA LEU A 88 -28.19 10.07 -2.33
C LEU A 88 -27.55 9.54 -3.60
N TYR A 89 -27.02 8.31 -3.58
CA TYR A 89 -26.44 7.70 -4.77
C TYR A 89 -27.48 7.49 -5.89
N SER A 90 -28.66 6.94 -5.59
CA SER A 90 -29.72 6.74 -6.59
C SER A 90 -30.19 8.06 -7.22
N LEU A 91 -30.39 9.09 -6.39
CA LEU A 91 -30.76 10.41 -6.87
C LEU A 91 -29.63 11.04 -7.72
N SER A 92 -28.38 10.99 -7.25
CA SER A 92 -27.23 11.48 -8.01
C SER A 92 -27.10 10.82 -9.38
N ARG A 93 -27.38 9.51 -9.48
CA ARG A 93 -27.35 8.79 -10.77
C ARG A 93 -28.40 9.34 -11.75
N TYR A 94 -29.62 9.58 -11.28
CA TYR A 94 -30.68 10.20 -12.09
C TYR A 94 -30.31 11.63 -12.50
N LEU A 95 -29.79 12.46 -11.58
CA LEU A 95 -29.40 13.84 -11.87
C LEU A 95 -28.23 13.91 -12.86
N SER A 96 -27.30 12.94 -12.80
CA SER A 96 -26.17 12.87 -13.72
C SER A 96 -26.60 12.67 -15.18
N GLN A 97 -27.60 11.82 -15.42
CA GLN A 97 -28.19 11.59 -16.74
C GLN A 97 -28.88 12.84 -17.30
N ASN A 98 -29.37 13.72 -16.42
CA ASN A 98 -30.09 14.95 -16.74
C ASN A 98 -29.30 16.21 -16.35
N SER A 99 -27.96 16.13 -16.37
CA SER A 99 -27.07 17.13 -15.74
C SER A 99 -27.22 18.56 -16.23
N LYS A 100 -27.70 18.77 -17.46
CA LYS A 100 -27.94 20.12 -18.01
C LYS A 100 -29.09 20.85 -17.31
N GLU A 101 -30.08 20.11 -16.82
CA GLU A 101 -31.28 20.67 -16.20
C GLU A 101 -31.09 20.91 -14.70
N TYR A 102 -30.28 20.07 -14.04
CA TYR A 102 -30.17 20.03 -12.57
C TYR A 102 -28.81 20.48 -12.03
N LEU A 103 -28.21 21.51 -12.64
CA LEU A 103 -26.89 22.00 -12.24
C LEU A 103 -26.87 22.44 -10.76
N TRP A 104 -27.94 23.10 -10.29
CA TRP A 104 -28.01 23.61 -8.91
C TRP A 104 -28.07 22.48 -7.88
N GLU A 105 -28.85 21.43 -8.14
CA GLU A 105 -28.95 20.25 -7.27
C GLU A 105 -27.64 19.47 -7.23
N ILE A 106 -26.98 19.32 -8.37
CA ILE A 106 -25.65 18.69 -8.46
C ILE A 106 -24.65 19.46 -7.59
N GLU A 107 -24.60 20.78 -7.68
CA GLU A 107 -23.71 21.62 -6.86
C GLU A 107 -24.04 21.51 -5.36
N LYS A 108 -25.33 21.46 -5.00
CA LYS A 108 -25.76 21.26 -3.60
C LYS A 108 -25.32 19.91 -3.04
N ILE A 109 -25.37 18.84 -3.84
CA ILE A 109 -24.84 17.53 -3.46
C ILE A 109 -23.32 17.58 -3.29
N LYS A 110 -22.58 18.19 -4.24
CA LYS A 110 -21.12 18.34 -4.12
C LYS A 110 -20.71 19.09 -2.86
N GLN A 111 -21.43 20.17 -2.53
CA GLN A 111 -21.22 20.91 -1.30
C GLN A 111 -21.44 20.02 -0.07
N ASN A 112 -22.56 19.29 -0.02
CA ASN A 112 -22.84 18.38 1.09
C ASN A 112 -21.79 17.28 1.25
N LEU A 113 -21.37 16.66 0.15
CA LEU A 113 -20.31 15.64 0.16
C LEU A 113 -18.97 16.22 0.60
N SER A 114 -18.69 17.48 0.28
CA SER A 114 -17.48 18.18 0.71
C SER A 114 -17.43 18.43 2.22
N GLU A 115 -18.59 18.58 2.86
CA GLU A 115 -18.71 18.85 4.30
C GLU A 115 -18.79 17.57 5.15
N LYS A 116 -19.25 16.46 4.58
CA LYS A 116 -19.41 15.17 5.29
C LYS A 116 -18.15 14.31 5.30
N PRO A 117 -18.03 13.35 6.24
CA PRO A 117 -16.98 12.32 6.20
C PRO A 117 -16.98 11.57 4.87
N LEU A 118 -15.79 11.20 4.39
CA LEU A 118 -15.66 10.40 3.16
C LEU A 118 -16.21 9.00 3.38
N SER A 119 -16.93 8.51 2.36
CA SER A 119 -17.49 7.16 2.31
C SER A 119 -17.32 6.60 0.90
N GLU A 120 -17.53 5.30 0.72
CA GLU A 120 -17.55 4.67 -0.62
C GLU A 120 -18.58 5.33 -1.53
N ILE A 121 -19.75 5.67 -0.98
CA ILE A 121 -20.81 6.40 -1.68
C ILE A 121 -20.33 7.74 -2.22
N THR A 122 -19.48 8.46 -1.47
CA THR A 122 -18.88 9.71 -1.94
C THR A 122 -18.07 9.50 -3.22
N ILE A 123 -17.33 8.39 -3.31
CA ILE A 123 -16.50 8.06 -4.47
C ILE A 123 -17.38 7.64 -5.64
N TYR A 124 -18.38 6.80 -5.38
CA TYR A 124 -19.33 6.40 -6.41
C TYR A 124 -20.08 7.59 -6.99
N ILE A 125 -20.53 8.54 -6.16
CA ILE A 125 -21.15 9.78 -6.65
C ILE A 125 -20.13 10.61 -7.44
N LEU A 126 -18.89 10.77 -6.95
CA LEU A 126 -17.84 11.55 -7.64
C LEU A 126 -17.50 10.99 -9.03
N SER A 127 -17.69 9.68 -9.23
CA SER A 127 -17.47 9.01 -10.52
C SER A 127 -18.57 9.27 -11.56
N LEU A 128 -19.72 9.81 -11.14
CA LEU A 128 -20.82 10.12 -12.04
C LEU A 128 -20.52 11.36 -12.91
N PRO A 129 -20.94 11.37 -14.19
CA PRO A 129 -20.86 12.57 -15.03
C PRO A 129 -21.47 13.80 -14.35
N GLY A 130 -20.75 14.93 -14.40
CA GLY A 130 -21.17 16.20 -13.79
C GLY A 130 -20.89 16.33 -12.28
N PHE A 131 -20.60 15.23 -11.59
CA PHE A 131 -20.33 15.23 -10.13
C PHE A 131 -18.85 15.35 -9.76
N TYR A 132 -17.92 15.24 -10.72
CA TYR A 132 -16.50 15.45 -10.46
C TYR A 132 -16.27 16.81 -9.79
N ASP A 133 -15.54 16.77 -8.66
CA ASP A 133 -15.18 17.93 -7.87
C ASP A 133 -13.76 17.78 -7.33
N LYS A 134 -12.94 18.81 -7.58
CA LYS A 134 -11.52 18.82 -7.21
C LYS A 134 -11.32 18.90 -5.69
N LYS A 135 -12.23 19.52 -4.93
CA LYS A 135 -12.13 19.58 -3.47
C LYS A 135 -12.33 18.20 -2.87
N ILE A 136 -13.32 17.44 -3.35
CA ILE A 136 -13.58 16.06 -2.91
C ILE A 136 -12.41 15.14 -3.30
N GLU A 137 -11.91 15.21 -4.53
CA GLU A 137 -10.70 14.46 -4.94
C GLU A 137 -9.54 14.72 -3.97
N ASN A 138 -9.23 15.99 -3.70
CA ASN A 138 -8.14 16.35 -2.79
C ASN A 138 -8.35 15.81 -1.38
N ARG A 139 -9.60 15.71 -0.90
CA ARG A 139 -9.91 15.09 0.40
C ARG A 139 -9.64 13.59 0.38
N ILE A 140 -10.03 12.89 -0.68
CA ILE A 140 -9.74 11.44 -0.87
C ILE A 140 -8.22 11.22 -0.82
N ILE A 141 -7.46 12.02 -1.56
CA ILE A 141 -6.00 11.97 -1.60
C ILE A 141 -5.40 12.21 -0.20
N LYS A 142 -5.84 13.27 0.50
CA LYS A 142 -5.35 13.61 1.85
C LYS A 142 -5.72 12.60 2.92
N ASN A 143 -6.81 11.85 2.74
CA ASN A 143 -7.25 10.83 3.69
C ASN A 143 -6.28 9.64 3.76
N LYS A 144 -5.42 9.47 2.74
CA LYS A 144 -4.42 8.39 2.66
C LYS A 144 -5.02 6.98 2.70
N ASN A 145 -6.31 6.83 2.40
CA ASN A 145 -6.95 5.52 2.33
C ASN A 145 -6.75 4.92 0.93
N PRO A 146 -6.00 3.81 0.78
CA PRO A 146 -5.68 3.23 -0.51
C PRO A 146 -6.91 2.64 -1.22
N HIS A 147 -7.90 2.13 -0.48
CA HIS A 147 -9.15 1.62 -1.07
C HIS A 147 -9.95 2.76 -1.73
N PHE A 148 -10.04 3.91 -1.05
CA PHE A 148 -10.72 5.08 -1.61
C PHE A 148 -10.01 5.64 -2.83
N LEU A 149 -8.68 5.67 -2.81
CA LEU A 149 -7.89 6.09 -3.96
C LEU A 149 -8.07 5.12 -5.13
N PHE A 150 -8.02 3.81 -4.89
CA PHE A 150 -8.22 2.80 -5.93
C PHE A 150 -9.57 2.98 -6.63
N ASN A 151 -10.67 3.09 -5.88
CA ASN A 151 -12.00 3.28 -6.46
C ASN A 151 -12.10 4.59 -7.26
N LEU A 152 -11.39 5.65 -6.85
CA LEU A 152 -11.31 6.89 -7.62
C LEU A 152 -10.60 6.70 -8.97
N LEU A 153 -9.57 5.85 -9.02
CA LEU A 153 -8.75 5.62 -10.21
C LEU A 153 -9.42 4.73 -11.27
N GLN A 154 -10.40 3.89 -10.89
CA GLN A 154 -11.05 2.94 -11.81
C GLN A 154 -11.65 3.59 -13.07
N ASN A 155 -12.11 4.82 -12.96
CA ASN A 155 -12.77 5.55 -14.07
C ASN A 155 -11.89 6.68 -14.64
N LYS A 156 -10.57 6.59 -14.46
CA LYS A 156 -9.62 7.63 -14.88
C LYS A 156 -8.76 7.15 -16.03
N THR A 157 -8.44 8.07 -16.93
CA THR A 157 -7.41 7.83 -17.95
C THR A 157 -6.05 7.62 -17.28
N ILE A 158 -5.10 7.04 -18.00
CA ILE A 158 -3.72 6.85 -17.50
C ILE A 158 -3.09 8.20 -17.11
N LEU A 159 -3.30 9.26 -17.91
CA LEU A 159 -2.79 10.60 -17.62
C LEU A 159 -3.37 11.18 -16.32
N GLU A 160 -4.69 11.07 -16.13
CA GLU A 160 -5.33 11.50 -14.88
C GLU A 160 -4.86 10.68 -13.69
N THR A 161 -4.72 9.35 -13.87
CA THR A 161 -4.20 8.43 -12.87
C THR A 161 -2.81 8.86 -12.42
N ARG A 162 -1.91 9.16 -13.35
CA ARG A 162 -0.58 9.71 -13.05
C ARG A 162 -0.65 10.97 -12.19
N ILE A 163 -1.48 11.93 -12.58
CA ILE A 163 -1.63 13.20 -11.85
C ILE A 163 -2.14 12.96 -10.43
N ILE A 164 -3.12 12.08 -10.25
CA ILE A 164 -3.72 11.76 -8.94
C ILE A 164 -2.71 11.01 -8.05
N LEU A 165 -2.02 10.00 -8.59
CA LEU A 165 -1.00 9.23 -7.87
C LEU A 165 0.17 10.12 -7.43
N LEU A 166 0.63 11.05 -8.28
CA LEU A 166 1.65 12.04 -7.92
C LEU A 166 1.22 12.90 -6.73
N LYS A 167 -0.01 13.42 -6.74
CA LYS A 167 -0.55 14.19 -5.60
C LYS A 167 -0.61 13.32 -4.34
N TYR A 168 -1.03 12.08 -4.46
CA TYR A 168 -1.11 11.13 -3.35
C TYR A 168 0.25 10.84 -2.72
N LEU A 169 1.26 10.51 -3.52
CA LEU A 169 2.61 10.22 -3.03
C LEU A 169 3.26 11.44 -2.36
N ARG A 170 2.96 12.66 -2.85
CA ARG A 170 3.38 13.92 -2.21
C ARG A 170 2.76 14.13 -0.83
N THR A 171 1.68 13.45 -0.49
CA THR A 171 1.14 13.48 0.88
C THR A 171 1.93 12.61 1.85
N THR A 172 2.96 11.87 1.40
CA THR A 172 3.75 10.91 2.18
C THR A 172 2.89 9.84 2.88
N PRO A 173 2.17 8.99 2.11
CA PRO A 173 1.49 7.82 2.66
C PRO A 173 2.47 6.87 3.36
N LYS A 174 1.98 6.04 4.27
CA LYS A 174 2.82 5.02 4.91
C LYS A 174 3.17 3.91 3.89
N PRO A 175 4.33 3.24 3.98
CA PRO A 175 4.68 2.13 3.09
C PRO A 175 3.60 1.03 3.03
N LYS A 176 2.96 0.70 4.17
CA LYS A 176 1.82 -0.25 4.20
C LYS A 176 0.62 0.18 3.34
N GLN A 177 0.40 1.49 3.18
CA GLN A 177 -0.67 2.02 2.32
C GLN A 177 -0.28 1.91 0.84
N ILE A 178 1.01 2.04 0.51
CA ILE A 178 1.52 1.79 -0.85
C ILE A 178 1.42 0.31 -1.19
N TYR A 179 1.79 -0.58 -0.28
CA TYR A 179 1.63 -2.03 -0.44
C TYR A 179 0.18 -2.39 -0.77
N TYR A 180 -0.78 -1.94 0.05
CA TYR A 180 -2.19 -2.23 -0.19
C TYR A 180 -2.71 -1.60 -1.50
N LEU A 181 -2.25 -0.39 -1.84
CA LEU A 181 -2.60 0.22 -3.13
C LEU A 181 -2.08 -0.60 -4.31
N ALA A 182 -0.83 -1.08 -4.25
CA ALA A 182 -0.24 -1.94 -5.27
C ALA A 182 -1.06 -3.23 -5.44
N GLN A 183 -1.47 -3.85 -4.33
CA GLN A 183 -2.36 -5.02 -4.36
C GLN A 183 -3.72 -4.72 -5.02
N CYS A 184 -4.34 -3.58 -4.72
CA CYS A 184 -5.59 -3.20 -5.38
C CYS A 184 -5.39 -2.97 -6.89
N LEU A 185 -4.27 -2.35 -7.28
CA LEU A 185 -3.96 -2.06 -8.68
C LEU A 185 -3.46 -3.28 -9.46
N ALA A 186 -3.14 -4.40 -8.80
CA ALA A 186 -2.70 -5.63 -9.46
C ALA A 186 -3.70 -6.16 -10.50
N SER A 187 -4.99 -5.85 -10.36
CA SER A 187 -6.00 -6.19 -11.36
C SER A 187 -5.90 -5.36 -12.66
N SER A 188 -5.05 -4.33 -12.69
CA SER A 188 -4.80 -3.46 -13.85
C SER A 188 -3.30 -3.25 -14.05
N GLU A 189 -2.71 -4.02 -14.98
CA GLU A 189 -1.27 -3.94 -15.28
C GLU A 189 -0.82 -2.51 -15.63
N GLU A 190 -1.63 -1.76 -16.39
CA GLU A 190 -1.32 -0.37 -16.76
C GLU A 190 -1.24 0.56 -15.55
N GLN A 191 -2.19 0.47 -14.61
CA GLN A 191 -2.20 1.34 -13.44
C GLN A 191 -1.11 0.97 -12.43
N LEU A 192 -0.81 -0.33 -12.29
CA LEU A 192 0.32 -0.79 -11.48
C LEU A 192 1.66 -0.34 -12.08
N ALA A 193 1.83 -0.47 -13.40
CA ALA A 193 3.00 0.03 -14.11
C ALA A 193 3.16 1.55 -13.95
N GLU A 194 2.06 2.30 -13.94
CA GLU A 194 2.08 3.74 -13.70
C GLU A 194 2.50 4.07 -12.26
N LEU A 195 1.98 3.37 -11.25
CA LEU A 195 2.45 3.51 -9.86
C LEU A 195 3.96 3.22 -9.74
N LYS A 196 4.43 2.11 -10.34
CA LYS A 196 5.86 1.75 -10.39
C LYS A 196 6.70 2.88 -10.99
N SER A 197 6.33 3.34 -12.18
CA SER A 197 7.03 4.41 -12.90
C SER A 197 7.11 5.71 -12.10
N ILE A 198 6.01 6.09 -11.44
CA ILE A 198 5.98 7.31 -10.63
C ILE A 198 6.89 7.18 -9.42
N VAL A 199 6.83 6.06 -8.68
CA VAL A 199 7.66 5.89 -7.47
C VAL A 199 9.15 5.86 -7.80
N ILE A 200 9.55 5.27 -8.93
CA ILE A 200 10.93 5.31 -9.40
C ILE A 200 11.39 6.77 -9.59
N ASN A 201 10.58 7.57 -10.26
CA ASN A 201 10.97 8.90 -10.74
C ASN A 201 10.66 10.05 -9.78
N ILE A 202 9.81 9.86 -8.77
CA ILE A 202 9.41 10.93 -7.86
C ILE A 202 10.57 11.38 -6.99
N GLU A 203 10.72 12.70 -6.80
CA GLU A 203 11.71 13.27 -5.89
C GLU A 203 11.18 13.26 -4.45
N ILE A 204 11.58 12.25 -3.67
CA ILE A 204 11.31 12.10 -2.24
C ILE A 204 12.55 11.55 -1.54
N ASP A 205 12.54 11.55 -0.21
CA ASP A 205 13.58 10.94 0.62
C ASP A 205 13.94 9.51 0.14
N LYS A 206 15.25 9.20 0.11
CA LYS A 206 15.77 7.92 -0.42
C LYS A 206 15.27 6.73 0.40
N VAL A 207 15.18 6.85 1.72
CA VAL A 207 14.71 5.77 2.60
C VAL A 207 13.25 5.49 2.31
N LEU A 208 12.41 6.54 2.26
CA LEU A 208 10.99 6.39 1.95
C LEU A 208 10.76 5.83 0.53
N LYS A 209 11.54 6.30 -0.47
CA LYS A 209 11.47 5.76 -1.83
C LYS A 209 11.80 4.27 -1.85
N SER A 210 12.87 3.86 -1.17
CA SER A 210 13.30 2.47 -1.08
C SER A 210 12.19 1.60 -0.47
N GLN A 211 11.56 2.06 0.61
CA GLN A 211 10.42 1.39 1.24
C GLN A 211 9.18 1.29 0.34
N TYR A 212 8.90 2.31 -0.47
CA TYR A 212 7.79 2.26 -1.43
C TYR A 212 8.06 1.29 -2.58
N LEU A 213 9.28 1.29 -3.12
CA LEU A 213 9.66 0.34 -4.17
C LEU A 213 9.59 -1.11 -3.65
N LEU A 214 10.07 -1.36 -2.43
CA LEU A 214 9.91 -2.67 -1.78
C LEU A 214 8.44 -3.03 -1.62
N ALA A 215 7.59 -2.12 -1.12
CA ALA A 215 6.16 -2.35 -0.96
C ALA A 215 5.46 -2.70 -2.28
N ILE A 216 5.90 -2.13 -3.42
CA ILE A 216 5.37 -2.49 -4.74
C ILE A 216 5.92 -3.83 -5.19
N LEU A 217 7.22 -4.09 -5.02
CA LEU A 217 7.86 -5.35 -5.40
C LEU A 217 7.25 -6.54 -4.66
N GLU A 218 6.94 -6.39 -3.37
CA GLU A 218 6.35 -7.42 -2.51
C GLU A 218 5.00 -7.95 -2.99
N GLU A 219 4.26 -7.20 -3.81
CA GLU A 219 3.05 -7.71 -4.47
C GLU A 219 3.38 -8.76 -5.54
N SER A 220 4.55 -8.65 -6.19
CA SER A 220 4.98 -9.56 -7.26
C SER A 220 5.94 -10.68 -6.83
N LEU A 221 6.37 -10.72 -5.55
CA LEU A 221 7.39 -11.67 -5.08
C LEU A 221 6.94 -13.14 -5.04
N GLU A 222 5.64 -13.44 -5.13
CA GLU A 222 5.16 -14.82 -5.31
C GLU A 222 5.50 -15.38 -6.71
N LYS A 223 5.91 -14.51 -7.65
CA LYS A 223 6.38 -14.85 -9.00
C LYS A 223 7.88 -14.57 -9.13
N GLU A 224 8.38 -14.55 -10.35
CA GLU A 224 9.73 -14.08 -10.66
C GLU A 224 9.87 -12.59 -10.27
N PRO A 225 10.89 -12.22 -9.46
CA PRO A 225 11.03 -10.87 -8.95
C PRO A 225 11.34 -9.88 -10.08
N ASP A 226 10.67 -8.73 -10.06
CA ASP A 226 10.95 -7.62 -10.98
C ASP A 226 12.37 -7.07 -10.72
N LEU A 227 13.34 -7.56 -11.50
CA LEU A 227 14.76 -7.25 -11.33
C LEU A 227 15.07 -5.75 -11.50
N VAL A 228 14.24 -5.02 -12.25
CA VAL A 228 14.38 -3.57 -12.39
C VAL A 228 14.09 -2.88 -11.05
N LEU A 229 13.01 -3.27 -10.38
CA LEU A 229 12.68 -2.75 -9.05
C LEU A 229 13.72 -3.16 -8.01
N VAL A 230 14.18 -4.42 -8.04
CA VAL A 230 15.23 -4.91 -7.14
C VAL A 230 16.49 -4.06 -7.25
N ARG A 231 16.99 -3.83 -8.47
CA ARG A 231 18.15 -2.96 -8.71
C ARG A 231 17.91 -1.54 -8.19
N LYS A 232 16.75 -0.95 -8.47
CA LYS A 232 16.43 0.39 -7.95
C LYS A 232 16.38 0.47 -6.43
N ILE A 233 15.96 -0.59 -5.74
CA ILE A 233 16.02 -0.66 -4.27
C ILE A 233 17.47 -0.70 -3.77
N ILE A 234 18.32 -1.49 -4.42
CA ILE A 234 19.75 -1.61 -4.10
C ILE A 234 20.49 -0.30 -4.37
N ASP A 235 20.23 0.37 -5.50
CA ASP A 235 20.84 1.67 -5.86
C ASP A 235 20.56 2.76 -4.81
N LEU A 236 19.42 2.67 -4.12
CA LEU A 236 19.07 3.60 -3.03
C LEU A 236 19.83 3.31 -1.73
N ASN A 237 20.46 2.14 -1.64
CA ASN A 237 21.35 1.68 -0.58
C ASN A 237 20.80 1.84 0.85
N ASN A 238 19.49 1.58 1.03
CA ASN A 238 18.91 1.56 2.36
C ASN A 238 19.09 0.17 3.00
N PHE A 239 20.04 0.05 3.94
CA PHE A 239 20.42 -1.23 4.56
C PHE A 239 19.24 -2.08 5.02
N LEU A 240 18.30 -1.52 5.79
CA LEU A 240 17.15 -2.27 6.32
C LEU A 240 16.22 -2.79 5.22
N THR A 241 16.00 -1.98 4.18
CA THR A 241 15.16 -2.37 3.05
C THR A 241 15.86 -3.45 2.20
N VAL A 242 17.17 -3.32 1.98
CA VAL A 242 17.96 -4.31 1.24
C VAL A 242 18.07 -5.62 2.01
N ASP A 243 18.34 -5.59 3.31
CA ASP A 243 18.37 -6.78 4.19
C ASP A 243 17.04 -7.55 4.12
N HIS A 244 15.92 -6.84 4.21
CA HIS A 244 14.60 -7.46 4.09
C HIS A 244 14.34 -8.03 2.68
N LEU A 245 14.77 -7.31 1.64
CA LEU A 245 14.66 -7.78 0.25
C LEU A 245 15.46 -9.06 0.01
N MET A 246 16.73 -9.10 0.44
CA MET A 246 17.62 -10.25 0.22
C MET A 246 17.09 -11.52 0.88
N LYS A 247 16.42 -11.41 2.04
CA LYS A 247 15.76 -12.54 2.72
C LYS A 247 14.58 -13.13 1.93
N LYS A 248 14.03 -12.40 0.96
CA LYS A 248 12.84 -12.81 0.20
C LYS A 248 13.15 -13.32 -1.22
N ILE A 249 14.32 -13.02 -1.77
CA ILE A 249 14.71 -13.47 -3.10
C ILE A 249 15.63 -14.70 -3.01
N SER A 250 15.56 -15.59 -4.01
CA SER A 250 16.36 -16.82 -4.03
C SER A 250 17.86 -16.53 -4.12
N GLN A 251 18.68 -17.49 -3.70
CA GLN A 251 20.15 -17.36 -3.79
C GLN A 251 20.62 -17.19 -5.24
N GLU A 252 19.96 -17.79 -6.24
CA GLU A 252 20.33 -17.55 -7.65
C GLU A 252 20.09 -16.10 -8.07
N HIS A 253 18.98 -15.49 -7.64
CA HIS A 253 18.73 -14.07 -7.92
C HIS A 253 19.74 -13.17 -7.19
N GLN A 254 20.11 -13.51 -5.96
CA GLN A 254 21.16 -12.79 -5.22
C GLN A 254 22.50 -12.86 -5.97
N ALA A 255 22.88 -14.04 -6.47
CA ALA A 255 24.09 -14.27 -7.26
C ALA A 255 24.14 -13.38 -8.51
N VAL A 256 23.04 -13.37 -9.29
CA VAL A 256 22.91 -12.55 -10.49
C VAL A 256 23.09 -11.07 -10.16
N LEU A 257 22.47 -10.59 -9.08
CA LEU A 257 22.61 -9.19 -8.65
C LEU A 257 24.04 -8.87 -8.23
N ILE A 258 24.68 -9.71 -7.40
CA ILE A 258 26.07 -9.48 -6.98
C ILE A 258 26.98 -9.39 -8.20
N SER A 259 26.83 -10.29 -9.18
CA SER A 259 27.65 -10.26 -10.40
C SER A 259 27.55 -8.95 -11.18
N GLN A 260 26.37 -8.32 -11.17
CA GLN A 260 26.10 -7.06 -11.87
C GLN A 260 26.70 -5.86 -11.15
N TYR A 261 26.67 -5.85 -9.81
CA TYR A 261 27.25 -4.78 -9.01
C TYR A 261 28.75 -4.93 -8.77
N LYS A 262 29.31 -6.15 -8.90
CA LYS A 262 30.72 -6.44 -8.57
C LYS A 262 31.70 -5.53 -9.31
N ASP A 263 31.38 -5.15 -10.54
CA ASP A 263 32.24 -4.30 -11.38
C ASP A 263 31.96 -2.80 -11.22
N GLU A 264 30.91 -2.43 -10.46
CA GLU A 264 30.59 -1.05 -10.17
C GLU A 264 31.41 -0.56 -8.97
N ASN A 265 32.11 0.59 -9.11
CA ASN A 265 32.95 1.20 -8.07
C ASN A 265 32.11 1.92 -6.99
N VAL A 266 31.08 1.28 -6.46
CA VAL A 266 30.22 1.84 -5.41
C VAL A 266 30.41 1.05 -4.11
N ASN A 267 31.52 1.34 -3.42
CA ASN A 267 31.95 0.62 -2.21
C ASN A 267 30.85 0.47 -1.15
N GLU A 268 29.97 1.47 -1.01
CA GLU A 268 28.87 1.43 -0.04
C GLU A 268 27.78 0.41 -0.40
N ILE A 269 27.47 0.22 -1.69
CA ILE A 269 26.49 -0.77 -2.15
C ILE A 269 27.08 -2.17 -1.99
N LEU A 270 28.33 -2.35 -2.41
CA LEU A 270 29.05 -3.61 -2.25
C LEU A 270 29.08 -4.02 -0.77
N PHE A 271 29.36 -3.07 0.13
CA PHE A 271 29.33 -3.30 1.56
C PHE A 271 27.95 -3.78 2.06
N THR A 272 26.87 -3.09 1.67
CA THR A 272 25.51 -3.51 2.02
C THR A 272 25.18 -4.90 1.49
N LEU A 273 25.52 -5.19 0.23
CA LEU A 273 25.29 -6.51 -0.37
C LEU A 273 26.07 -7.60 0.35
N ALA A 274 27.32 -7.36 0.74
CA ALA A 274 28.12 -8.34 1.50
C ALA A 274 27.52 -8.64 2.87
N CYS A 275 26.89 -7.65 3.49
CA CYS A 275 26.24 -7.82 4.78
C CYS A 275 24.88 -8.53 4.69
N THR A 276 24.20 -8.49 3.53
CA THR A 276 22.78 -8.85 3.43
C THR A 276 22.51 -10.06 2.53
N THR A 277 23.44 -10.41 1.66
CA THR A 277 23.32 -11.56 0.76
C THR A 277 23.84 -12.84 1.40
N ASN A 278 23.37 -13.98 0.88
CA ASN A 278 23.71 -15.29 1.40
C ASN A 278 23.86 -16.33 0.29
N CYS A 279 24.72 -16.06 -0.69
CA CYS A 279 25.01 -16.96 -1.82
C CYS A 279 26.53 -17.16 -2.03
N GLU A 280 26.94 -18.04 -2.94
CA GLU A 280 28.35 -18.37 -3.15
C GLU A 280 29.19 -17.14 -3.53
N GLU A 281 28.59 -16.19 -4.25
CA GLU A 281 29.18 -14.93 -4.70
C GLU A 281 29.41 -13.92 -3.56
N THR A 282 28.84 -14.15 -2.37
CA THR A 282 29.07 -13.31 -1.19
C THR A 282 30.54 -13.37 -0.73
N LEU A 283 31.22 -14.53 -0.85
CA LEU A 283 32.64 -14.67 -0.46
C LEU A 283 33.58 -13.79 -1.29
N PRO A 284 33.57 -13.87 -2.64
CA PRO A 284 34.37 -12.97 -3.47
C PRO A 284 34.07 -11.49 -3.25
N LEU A 285 32.84 -11.15 -2.85
CA LEU A 285 32.45 -9.78 -2.53
C LEU A 285 33.08 -9.32 -1.20
N ILE A 286 33.06 -10.18 -0.18
CA ILE A 286 33.75 -9.95 1.09
C ILE A 286 35.23 -9.71 0.85
N ASP A 287 35.91 -10.57 0.08
CA ASP A 287 37.34 -10.44 -0.21
C ASP A 287 37.69 -9.06 -0.76
N LYS A 288 36.93 -8.61 -1.77
CA LYS A 288 37.11 -7.30 -2.38
C LYS A 288 36.93 -6.14 -1.39
N ILE A 289 35.99 -6.26 -0.45
CA ILE A 289 35.75 -5.23 0.55
C ILE A 289 36.89 -5.20 1.58
N LEU A 290 37.38 -6.37 2.00
CA LEU A 290 38.41 -6.49 3.04
C LEU A 290 39.73 -5.83 2.64
N GLU A 291 40.06 -5.74 1.35
CA GLU A 291 41.27 -5.06 0.86
C GLU A 291 41.37 -3.60 1.33
N ASN A 292 40.24 -2.91 1.52
CA ASN A 292 40.21 -1.47 1.83
C ASN A 292 39.22 -1.10 2.96
N ILE A 293 38.92 -2.03 3.86
CA ILE A 293 37.92 -1.82 4.92
C ILE A 293 38.47 -1.04 6.11
N SER A 294 37.70 -0.10 6.64
CA SER A 294 38.01 0.55 7.93
C SER A 294 37.64 -0.35 9.11
N GLU A 295 38.26 -0.11 10.28
CA GLU A 295 37.94 -0.86 11.52
C GLU A 295 36.43 -0.80 11.86
N SER A 296 35.79 0.36 11.68
CA SER A 296 34.35 0.52 11.95
C SER A 296 33.50 -0.32 11.00
N ASN A 297 33.84 -0.34 9.71
CA ASN A 297 33.09 -1.09 8.72
C ASN A 297 33.28 -2.60 8.89
N LEU A 298 34.47 -3.04 9.31
CA LEU A 298 34.73 -4.45 9.63
C LEU A 298 33.85 -4.95 10.78
N ILE A 299 33.64 -4.12 11.80
CA ILE A 299 32.77 -4.47 12.93
C ILE A 299 31.31 -4.56 12.49
N ILE A 300 30.86 -3.64 11.62
CA ILE A 300 29.52 -3.67 11.06
C ILE A 300 29.34 -4.92 10.19
N LEU A 301 30.32 -5.25 9.35
CA LEU A 301 30.29 -6.46 8.51
C LEU A 301 30.17 -7.72 9.37
N LEU A 302 31.04 -7.89 10.35
CA LEU A 302 31.02 -9.00 11.31
C LEU A 302 29.74 -9.05 12.15
N SER A 303 29.03 -7.94 12.31
CA SER A 303 27.76 -7.94 13.05
C SER A 303 26.59 -8.45 12.22
N ASN A 304 26.61 -8.27 10.90
CA ASN A 304 25.44 -8.42 10.04
C ASN A 304 25.50 -9.61 9.07
N VAL A 305 26.70 -9.98 8.62
CA VAL A 305 26.87 -11.06 7.63
C VAL A 305 26.28 -12.39 8.11
N ASP A 306 26.02 -13.32 7.20
CA ASP A 306 25.57 -14.67 7.56
C ASP A 306 26.67 -15.42 8.35
N PRO A 307 26.33 -16.14 9.45
CA PRO A 307 27.27 -16.94 10.22
C PRO A 307 28.28 -17.77 9.44
N LYS A 308 27.90 -18.30 8.27
CA LYS A 308 28.76 -19.21 7.50
C LYS A 308 30.00 -18.54 6.91
N TYR A 309 30.00 -17.21 6.77
CA TYR A 309 31.16 -16.45 6.25
C TYR A 309 32.06 -15.88 7.34
N PHE A 310 31.75 -16.11 8.62
CA PHE A 310 32.45 -15.48 9.75
C PHE A 310 33.90 -15.93 9.85
N SER A 311 34.15 -17.23 9.74
CA SER A 311 35.50 -17.78 9.80
C SER A 311 36.40 -17.14 8.75
N HIS A 312 35.89 -17.03 7.52
CA HIS A 312 36.59 -16.41 6.39
C HIS A 312 36.96 -14.96 6.69
N ILE A 313 35.98 -14.13 7.09
CA ILE A 313 36.24 -12.71 7.43
C ILE A 313 37.26 -12.59 8.54
N VAL A 314 37.16 -13.40 9.59
CA VAL A 314 38.09 -13.37 10.73
C VAL A 314 39.51 -13.73 10.27
N ILE A 315 39.68 -14.79 9.47
CA ILE A 315 41.00 -15.21 8.98
C ILE A 315 41.63 -14.14 8.08
N GLU A 316 40.85 -13.59 7.13
CA GLU A 316 41.38 -12.69 6.11
C GLU A 316 41.55 -11.25 6.58
N ALA A 317 40.64 -10.76 7.44
CA ALA A 317 40.67 -9.38 7.91
C ALA A 317 41.54 -9.17 9.15
N ILE A 318 41.66 -10.17 10.01
CA ILE A 318 42.33 -10.04 11.30
C ILE A 318 43.74 -10.64 11.21
N LYS A 319 44.60 -9.96 10.44
CA LYS A 319 46.02 -10.32 10.30
C LYS A 319 46.88 -9.83 11.47
N GLU A 320 46.40 -8.83 12.21
CA GLU A 320 47.11 -8.23 13.33
C GLU A 320 46.40 -8.47 14.68
N GLU A 321 47.16 -8.96 15.65
CA GLU A 321 46.66 -9.35 16.98
C GLU A 321 45.95 -8.19 17.73
N ASN A 322 46.39 -6.94 17.56
CA ASN A 322 45.78 -5.78 18.22
C ASN A 322 44.41 -5.39 17.64
N MET A 323 44.21 -5.65 16.34
CA MET A 323 42.93 -5.39 15.67
C MET A 323 41.86 -6.38 16.17
N CYS A 324 42.26 -7.63 16.41
CA CYS A 324 41.40 -8.69 16.94
C CYS A 324 40.73 -8.29 18.28
N LEU A 325 41.53 -7.86 19.25
CA LEU A 325 41.05 -7.48 20.58
C LEU A 325 40.06 -6.29 20.52
N LYS A 326 40.33 -5.31 19.65
CA LYS A 326 39.44 -4.17 19.45
C LYS A 326 38.09 -4.58 18.89
N ILE A 327 38.08 -5.49 17.90
CA ILE A 327 36.84 -6.01 17.29
C ILE A 327 36.01 -6.77 18.33
N ILE A 328 36.62 -7.68 19.09
CA ILE A 328 35.94 -8.45 20.14
C ILE A 328 35.29 -7.52 21.17
N ASN A 329 36.05 -6.55 21.68
CA ASN A 329 35.53 -5.58 22.65
C ASN A 329 34.36 -4.76 22.09
N LYS A 330 34.44 -4.30 20.83
CA LYS A 330 33.35 -3.52 20.23
C LYS A 330 32.11 -4.37 19.93
N LEU A 331 32.26 -5.60 19.45
CA LEU A 331 31.15 -6.53 19.27
C LEU A 331 30.45 -6.84 20.60
N TYR A 332 31.23 -7.04 21.67
CA TYR A 332 30.70 -7.20 23.03
C TYR A 332 29.91 -5.97 23.49
N LEU A 333 30.48 -4.77 23.37
CA LEU A 333 29.80 -3.52 23.75
C LEU A 333 28.52 -3.27 22.93
N MET A 334 28.44 -3.78 21.70
CA MET A 334 27.25 -3.73 20.86
C MET A 334 26.21 -4.82 21.20
N GLY A 335 26.50 -5.72 22.15
CA GLY A 335 25.62 -6.83 22.53
C GLY A 335 25.52 -7.92 21.45
N SER A 336 26.50 -8.02 20.55
CA SER A 336 26.50 -9.00 19.47
C SER A 336 27.13 -10.31 19.94
N ASN A 337 26.36 -11.39 20.07
CA ASN A 337 26.86 -12.71 20.50
C ASN A 337 27.97 -13.30 19.58
N ARG A 338 28.29 -12.63 18.48
CA ARG A 338 29.38 -12.98 17.57
C ARG A 338 30.77 -12.88 18.22
N TYR A 339 30.94 -12.06 19.27
CA TYR A 339 32.24 -11.97 19.96
C TYR A 339 32.64 -13.32 20.58
N GLU A 340 31.69 -14.08 21.13
CA GLU A 340 31.94 -15.39 21.77
C GLU A 340 32.43 -16.41 20.75
N TRP A 341 31.81 -16.40 19.57
CA TRP A 341 32.22 -17.27 18.48
C TRP A 341 33.65 -16.98 18.04
N ILE A 342 34.00 -15.70 17.85
CA ILE A 342 35.37 -15.28 17.46
C ILE A 342 36.38 -15.77 18.49
N ILE A 343 36.07 -15.64 19.78
CA ILE A 343 36.93 -16.11 20.86
C ILE A 343 37.10 -17.62 20.79
N ASN A 344 36.01 -18.40 20.72
CA ASN A 344 36.08 -19.85 20.63
C ASN A 344 36.88 -20.32 19.41
N TYR A 345 36.74 -19.62 18.28
CA TYR A 345 37.49 -19.89 17.06
C TYR A 345 39.00 -19.65 17.23
N ILE A 346 39.40 -18.54 17.88
CA ILE A 346 40.80 -18.22 18.19
C ILE A 346 41.39 -19.21 19.21
N MET A 347 40.59 -19.60 20.20
CA MET A 347 40.99 -20.48 21.29
C MET A 347 41.08 -21.96 20.86
N SER A 348 40.48 -22.33 19.72
CA SER A 348 40.57 -23.69 19.19
C SER A 348 42.02 -24.11 18.94
N GLU A 349 42.32 -25.39 19.22
CA GLU A 349 43.69 -25.93 19.17
C GLU A 349 44.31 -25.90 17.76
N ASN A 350 43.48 -25.79 16.72
CA ASN A 350 43.91 -25.76 15.33
C ASN A 350 44.29 -24.35 14.83
N ASN A 351 44.20 -23.32 15.67
CA ASN A 351 44.38 -21.94 15.24
C ASN A 351 45.69 -21.30 15.78
N ASN A 352 46.64 -21.08 14.86
CA ASN A 352 47.97 -20.49 15.11
C ASN A 352 47.99 -18.96 14.93
N LEU A 353 46.85 -18.31 14.65
CA LEU A 353 46.78 -16.87 14.36
C LEU A 353 47.15 -15.96 15.54
N VAL A 354 47.11 -16.47 16.78
CA VAL A 354 47.34 -15.66 18.00
C VAL A 354 48.28 -16.40 18.96
N SER A 355 49.29 -15.69 19.46
CA SER A 355 50.28 -16.20 20.41
C SER A 355 49.65 -16.71 21.73
N LYS A 356 50.30 -17.69 22.40
CA LYS A 356 49.83 -18.27 23.69
C LYS A 356 49.63 -17.21 24.78
N GLU A 357 50.50 -16.20 24.82
CA GLU A 357 50.44 -15.09 25.78
C GLU A 357 49.18 -14.23 25.58
N LYS A 358 48.76 -14.01 24.32
CA LYS A 358 47.55 -13.26 24.00
C LYS A 358 46.28 -14.09 24.10
N LYS A 359 46.34 -15.41 23.90
CA LYS A 359 45.24 -16.32 24.30
C LYS A 359 44.95 -16.20 25.81
N ALA A 360 45.99 -16.03 26.64
CA ALA A 360 45.81 -15.76 28.07
C ALA A 360 45.21 -14.37 28.36
N GLN A 361 45.63 -13.32 27.63
CA GLN A 361 45.02 -11.99 27.74
C GLN A 361 43.56 -11.95 27.29
N LEU A 362 43.21 -12.71 26.25
CA LEU A 362 41.82 -12.92 25.80
C LEU A 362 40.99 -13.62 26.88
N LEU A 363 41.51 -14.68 27.49
CA LEU A 363 40.89 -15.34 28.64
C LEU A 363 40.71 -14.39 29.83
N GLU A 364 41.65 -13.48 30.07
CA GLU A 364 41.53 -12.47 31.12
C GLU A 364 40.49 -11.39 30.78
N ALA A 365 40.43 -10.96 29.52
CA ALA A 365 39.38 -10.07 29.01
C ALA A 365 37.99 -10.71 29.10
N MET A 366 37.87 -12.01 28.78
CA MET A 366 36.65 -12.80 28.98
C MET A 366 36.23 -12.82 30.44
N LYS A 367 37.15 -13.08 31.37
CA LYS A 367 36.86 -13.04 32.82
C LYS A 367 36.39 -11.66 33.28
N LYS A 368 36.92 -10.58 32.69
CA LYS A 368 36.46 -9.20 32.95
C LYS A 368 35.09 -8.91 32.34
N ILE A 369 34.73 -9.58 31.25
CA ILE A 369 33.41 -9.49 30.59
C ILE A 369 32.36 -10.26 31.40
N GLU A 370 32.62 -11.52 31.76
CA GLU A 370 31.75 -12.35 32.61
C GLU A 370 31.56 -11.73 34.00
N GLY A 371 32.59 -11.07 34.54
CA GLY A 371 32.50 -10.30 35.79
C GLY A 371 31.72 -8.98 35.69
N ASN A 372 31.39 -8.54 34.46
CA ASN A 372 30.65 -7.30 34.16
C ASN A 372 29.31 -7.59 33.46
N GLU A 373 28.68 -8.76 33.70
CA GLU A 373 27.29 -8.97 33.30
C GLU A 373 26.47 -7.72 33.65
N PRO A 374 25.85 -7.04 32.67
CA PRO A 374 24.91 -5.98 32.99
C PRO A 374 23.82 -6.65 33.80
N ARG A 375 23.72 -6.28 35.10
CA ARG A 375 22.62 -6.70 35.98
C ARG A 375 21.36 -6.72 35.14
N LYS A 376 20.79 -7.92 34.95
CA LYS A 376 19.51 -8.13 34.28
C LYS A 376 18.57 -7.03 34.76
N ARG A 377 18.30 -6.04 33.91
CA ARG A 377 17.11 -5.21 34.10
C ARG A 377 15.97 -6.17 33.83
N THR A 378 15.48 -6.79 34.90
CA THR A 378 14.14 -7.35 34.96
C THR A 378 13.21 -6.26 34.45
N LEU A 379 12.73 -6.44 33.22
CA LEU A 379 11.58 -5.72 32.70
C LEU A 379 10.39 -6.12 33.57
N THR A 380 10.03 -5.25 34.51
CA THR A 380 8.67 -5.14 35.03
C THR A 380 7.85 -4.23 34.14
#